data_AF-A0A7C2LG68-F1
#
_entry.id   AF-A0A7C2LG68-F1
#
_cell.length_a   1.000
_cell.length_b   1.000
_cell.length_c   1.000
_cell.angle_alpha   90.00
_cell.angle_beta   90.00
_cell.angle_gamma   90.00
#
_symmetry.space_group_name_H-M   'P 1'
#
loop_
_entity.id
_entity.type
_entity.pdbx_description
1 polymer ?
#
loop_
_entity_poly.entity_id
_entity_poly.type
_entity_poly.pdbx_seq_one_letter_code
_entity_poly.pdbx_strand_id
1 'polypeptide(L)'
;MEEAKNKVRKKLNVENLKDDLYKNIEHPHWNEISNRCLACGNCTLVCPTCFCTSVFDSSSLSLDMAERWEIWDSCFSIDYSYIHGGSIRQSIMSRYRNWLMHKLATWVDQFGTFGCVGCGRCITWCPVGIDIVEEANKVRG
;
A
#
# COMPACT_ATOMS: atom_id res chain seq x y z
N MET A 1 -13.28 -24.69 3.73
CA MET A 1 -12.32 -23.85 2.98
C MET A 1 -12.60 -23.86 1.48
N GLU A 2 -12.95 -25.00 0.87
CA GLU A 2 -13.18 -25.10 -0.58
C GLU A 2 -14.36 -24.24 -1.10
N GLU A 3 -15.48 -24.19 -0.38
CA GLU A 3 -16.60 -23.30 -0.73
C GLU A 3 -16.25 -21.81 -0.66
N ALA A 4 -15.32 -21.42 0.22
CA ALA A 4 -14.87 -20.03 0.33
C ALA A 4 -13.98 -19.64 -0.85
N LYS A 5 -13.14 -20.55 -1.35
CA LYS A 5 -12.33 -20.34 -2.56
C LYS A 5 -13.20 -20.08 -3.79
N ASN A 6 -14.33 -20.78 -3.91
CA ASN A 6 -15.26 -20.64 -5.04
C ASN A 6 -16.00 -19.28 -5.08
N LYS A 7 -15.99 -18.52 -3.98
CA LYS A 7 -16.61 -17.18 -3.91
C LYS A 7 -15.65 -16.06 -4.32
N VAL A 8 -14.36 -16.34 -4.51
CA VAL A 8 -13.37 -15.34 -4.96
C VAL A 8 -13.57 -15.07 -6.45
N ARG A 9 -14.05 -13.87 -6.78
CA ARG A 9 -14.49 -13.53 -8.15
C ARG A 9 -13.37 -13.06 -9.08
N LYS A 10 -12.27 -12.51 -8.55
CA LYS A 10 -11.15 -12.00 -9.34
C LYS A 10 -9.89 -12.81 -9.07
N LYS A 11 -9.16 -13.14 -10.14
CA LYS A 11 -7.88 -13.85 -10.09
C LYS A 11 -6.80 -12.95 -10.69
N LEU A 12 -5.65 -12.91 -10.03
CA LEU A 12 -4.44 -12.27 -10.54
C LEU A 12 -3.48 -13.39 -10.95
N ASN A 13 -2.99 -13.37 -12.19
CA ASN A 13 -1.89 -14.27 -12.55
C ASN A 13 -0.60 -13.71 -11.94
N VAL A 14 0.01 -14.51 -11.06
CA VAL A 14 1.20 -14.13 -10.29
C VAL A 14 2.52 -14.58 -10.94
N GLU A 15 2.45 -15.34 -12.03
CA GLU A 15 3.63 -15.74 -12.78
C GLU A 15 4.39 -14.51 -13.29
N ASN A 16 5.68 -14.42 -12.96
CA ASN A 16 6.59 -13.29 -13.26
C ASN A 16 6.13 -11.90 -12.81
N LEU A 17 5.05 -11.81 -12.03
CA LEU A 17 4.40 -10.54 -11.67
C LEU A 17 5.37 -9.56 -11.00
N LYS A 18 6.19 -10.06 -10.06
CA LYS A 18 7.20 -9.25 -9.36
C LYS A 18 8.16 -8.57 -10.36
N ASP A 19 8.75 -9.35 -11.26
CA ASP A 19 9.78 -8.86 -12.18
C ASP A 19 9.20 -7.91 -13.22
N ASP A 20 7.98 -8.19 -13.70
CA ASP A 20 7.30 -7.32 -14.63
C ASP A 20 6.88 -5.99 -14.00
N LEU A 21 6.45 -6.00 -12.73
CA LEU A 21 6.18 -4.76 -11.98
C LEU A 21 7.46 -3.94 -11.76
N TYR A 22 8.60 -4.58 -11.52
CA TYR A 22 9.88 -3.88 -11.41
C TYR A 22 10.33 -3.25 -12.73
N LYS A 23 10.19 -3.97 -13.85
CA LYS A 23 10.49 -3.42 -15.19
C LYS A 23 9.61 -2.22 -15.53
N ASN A 24 8.38 -2.18 -15.01
CA ASN A 24 7.38 -1.17 -15.28
C ASN A 24 7.24 -0.09 -14.17
N ILE A 25 8.32 0.19 -13.42
CA ILE A 25 8.28 1.19 -12.34
C ILE A 25 7.94 2.61 -12.82
N GLU A 26 8.34 2.94 -14.05
CA GLU A 26 8.05 4.23 -14.71
C GLU A 26 6.89 4.15 -15.72
N HIS A 27 6.08 3.09 -15.66
CA HIS A 27 4.95 2.92 -16.58
C HIS A 27 3.93 4.07 -16.46
N PRO A 28 3.47 4.67 -17.57
CA PRO A 28 2.62 5.87 -17.54
C PRO A 28 1.29 5.66 -16.81
N HIS A 29 0.80 4.42 -16.74
CA HIS A 29 -0.43 4.06 -16.05
C HIS A 29 -0.42 4.40 -14.55
N TRP A 30 0.75 4.53 -13.91
CA TRP A 30 0.86 5.03 -12.54
C TRP A 30 0.22 6.42 -12.37
N ASN A 31 0.37 7.30 -13.37
CA ASN A 31 -0.26 8.61 -13.37
C ASN A 31 -1.79 8.50 -13.48
N GLU A 32 -2.30 7.62 -14.35
CA GLU A 32 -3.75 7.39 -14.51
C GLU A 32 -4.42 6.88 -13.22
N ILE A 33 -3.72 6.02 -12.46
CA ILE A 33 -4.19 5.59 -11.15
C ILE A 33 -4.20 6.77 -10.18
N SER A 34 -3.13 7.55 -10.16
CA SER A 34 -3.00 8.68 -9.24
C SER A 34 -4.05 9.77 -9.44
N ASN A 35 -4.50 9.99 -10.68
CA ASN A 35 -5.56 10.95 -11.01
C ASN A 35 -6.93 10.53 -10.46
N ARG A 36 -7.15 9.23 -10.21
CA ARG A 36 -8.37 8.70 -9.61
C ARG A 36 -8.24 8.60 -8.09
N CYS A 37 -7.06 8.28 -7.59
CA CYS A 37 -6.82 7.97 -6.19
C CYS A 37 -6.93 9.22 -5.29
N LEU A 38 -7.75 9.12 -4.24
CA LEU A 38 -7.91 10.19 -3.24
C LEU A 38 -6.84 10.18 -2.15
N ALA A 39 -5.89 9.23 -2.19
CA ALA A 39 -4.93 8.96 -1.11
C ALA A 39 -5.57 8.81 0.29
N CYS A 40 -6.83 8.37 0.38
CA CYS A 40 -7.58 8.27 1.64
C CYS A 40 -7.07 7.21 2.64
N GLY A 41 -6.18 6.30 2.23
CA GLY A 41 -5.61 5.28 3.11
C GLY A 41 -6.54 4.11 3.47
N ASN A 42 -7.80 4.07 3.00
CA ASN A 42 -8.71 2.94 3.30
C ASN A 42 -8.08 1.57 2.97
N CYS A 43 -7.35 1.48 1.85
CA CYS A 43 -6.73 0.24 1.40
C CYS A 43 -5.64 -0.29 2.33
N THR A 44 -5.03 0.54 3.18
CA THR A 44 -4.10 0.08 4.23
C THR A 44 -4.85 -0.22 5.52
N LEU A 45 -5.80 0.63 5.91
CA LEU A 45 -6.60 0.48 7.14
C LEU A 45 -7.42 -0.83 7.20
N VAL A 46 -7.94 -1.29 6.06
CA VAL A 46 -8.76 -2.53 6.00
C VAL A 46 -7.95 -3.79 5.68
N CYS A 47 -6.68 -3.65 5.31
CA CYS A 47 -5.87 -4.76 4.81
C CYS A 47 -5.29 -5.59 5.97
N PRO A 48 -5.52 -6.92 6.00
CA PRO A 48 -5.06 -7.77 7.10
C PRO A 48 -3.55 -7.98 7.14
N THR A 49 -2.82 -7.55 6.11
CA THR A 49 -1.35 -7.66 6.04
C THR A 49 -0.67 -6.28 6.04
N CYS A 50 -1.40 -5.19 6.22
CA CYS A 50 -0.77 -3.88 6.39
C CYS A 50 -0.30 -3.74 7.84
N PHE A 51 0.93 -3.27 8.00
CA PHE A 51 1.54 -3.07 9.31
C PHE A 51 2.16 -1.66 9.44
N CYS A 52 1.70 -0.68 8.66
CA CYS A 52 2.24 0.67 8.69
C CYS A 52 2.03 1.31 10.06
N THR A 53 3.11 1.71 10.72
CA THR A 53 3.07 2.42 12.01
C THR A 53 3.92 3.69 11.95
N SER A 54 3.63 4.62 12.86
CA SER A 54 4.41 5.83 13.09
C SER A 54 4.71 5.97 14.58
N VAL A 55 5.70 6.78 14.91
CA VAL A 55 6.13 7.00 16.29
C VAL A 55 5.88 8.46 16.66
N PHE A 56 5.25 8.68 17.80
CA PHE A 56 4.99 9.99 18.36
C PHE A 56 5.67 10.13 19.73
N ASP A 57 6.47 11.18 19.88
CA ASP A 57 7.13 11.52 21.13
C ASP A 57 6.44 12.72 21.79
N SER A 58 6.22 12.63 23.10
CA SER A 58 5.68 13.73 23.91
C SER A 58 6.46 13.89 25.20
N SER A 59 6.50 15.10 25.74
CA SER A 59 7.12 15.38 27.03
C SER A 59 6.18 16.22 27.88
N SER A 60 6.15 15.90 29.17
CA SER A 60 5.48 16.73 30.17
C SER A 60 6.03 18.16 30.15
N LEU A 61 5.17 19.14 30.45
CA LEU A 61 5.59 20.54 30.53
C LEU A 61 6.60 20.80 31.67
N SER A 62 6.56 19.98 32.71
CA SER A 62 7.52 19.96 33.83
C SER A 62 8.87 19.34 33.46
N LEU A 63 8.98 18.69 32.29
CA LEU A 63 10.18 18.02 31.78
C LEU A 63 10.71 16.88 32.67
N ASP A 64 9.87 16.33 33.57
CA ASP A 64 10.18 15.20 34.44
C ASP A 64 9.75 13.85 33.85
N MET A 65 8.87 13.88 32.83
CA MET A 65 8.41 12.72 32.08
C MET A 65 8.47 12.93 30.58
N ALA A 66 8.87 11.88 29.85
CA ALA A 66 8.79 11.78 28.40
C ALA A 66 8.20 10.42 28.01
N GLU A 67 7.39 10.39 26.96
CA GLU A 67 6.71 9.20 26.46
C GLU A 67 6.92 9.04 24.95
N ARG A 68 6.99 7.79 24.52
CA ARG A 68 7.05 7.39 23.11
C ARG A 68 5.93 6.40 22.81
N TRP A 69 5.11 6.72 21.82
CA TRP A 69 3.97 5.92 21.41
C TRP A 69 4.16 5.41 19.98
N GLU A 70 3.95 4.11 19.76
CA GLU A 70 3.77 3.56 18.41
C GLU A 70 2.28 3.53 18.08
N ILE A 71 1.91 4.14 16.96
CA ILE A 71 0.53 4.25 16.51
C ILE A 71 0.38 3.69 15.10
N TRP A 72 -0.81 3.17 14.78
CA TRP A 72 -1.16 2.79 13.42
C TRP A 72 -1.16 4.01 12.50
N ASP A 73 -0.55 3.88 11.33
CA ASP A 73 -0.50 4.91 10.29
C ASP A 73 -0.68 4.25 8.91
N SER A 74 -0.61 5.05 7.85
CA SER A 74 -0.78 4.62 6.48
C SER A 74 0.37 5.14 5.63
N CYS A 75 0.92 4.29 4.76
CA CYS A 75 1.88 4.72 3.75
C CYS A 75 1.29 5.68 2.69
N PHE A 76 -0.01 6.00 2.77
CA PHE A 76 -0.66 7.09 2.03
C PHE A 76 -0.64 8.44 2.75
N SER A 77 -0.34 8.48 4.05
CA SER A 77 -0.11 9.73 4.79
C SER A 77 1.13 10.42 4.24
N ILE A 78 1.08 11.74 4.11
CA ILE A 78 2.22 12.53 3.63
C ILE A 78 3.38 12.46 4.63
N ASP A 79 3.09 12.41 5.92
CA ASP A 79 4.10 12.41 6.99
C ASP A 79 4.77 11.05 7.18
N TYR A 80 4.16 9.96 6.68
CA TYR A 80 4.67 8.60 6.83
C TYR A 80 6.09 8.42 6.26
N SER A 81 6.44 9.17 5.21
CA SER A 81 7.78 9.15 4.63
C SER A 81 8.58 10.42 4.86
N TYR A 82 8.21 11.20 5.88
CA TYR A 82 8.95 12.37 6.30
C TYR A 82 10.29 11.96 6.91
N ILE A 83 11.37 12.50 6.34
CA ILE A 83 12.72 12.42 6.89
C ILE A 83 13.30 13.82 6.97
N HIS A 84 14.56 13.96 7.41
CA HIS A 84 15.25 15.25 7.41
C HIS A 84 15.21 15.88 6.00
N GLY A 85 14.47 16.99 5.84
CA GLY A 85 14.31 17.70 4.57
C GLY A 85 12.96 17.51 3.86
N GLY A 86 12.06 16.66 4.38
CA GLY A 86 10.69 16.53 3.87
C GLY A 86 10.25 15.09 3.61
N SER A 87 9.04 14.93 3.09
CA SER A 87 8.52 13.63 2.69
C SER A 87 9.09 13.17 1.35
N ILE A 88 9.58 11.93 1.28
CA ILE A 88 10.11 11.33 0.06
C ILE A 88 8.99 11.07 -0.97
N ARG A 89 7.77 10.78 -0.49
CA ARG A 89 6.62 10.42 -1.34
C ARG A 89 5.55 11.51 -1.34
N GLN A 90 5.88 12.64 -1.97
CA GLN A 90 5.01 13.82 -2.06
C GLN A 90 3.77 13.59 -2.94
N SER A 91 3.89 12.83 -4.03
CA SER A 91 2.79 12.62 -4.97
C SER A 91 1.93 11.40 -4.62
N ILE A 92 0.63 11.47 -4.93
CA ILE A 92 -0.29 10.32 -4.81
C ILE A 92 0.23 9.13 -5.63
N MET A 93 0.79 9.40 -6.82
CA MET A 93 1.44 8.39 -7.66
C MET A 93 2.52 7.64 -6.90
N SER A 94 3.45 8.36 -6.26
CA SER A 94 4.56 7.75 -5.52
C SER A 94 4.09 6.89 -4.34
N ARG A 95 3.04 7.32 -3.63
CA ARG A 95 2.44 6.57 -2.50
C ARG A 95 1.68 5.33 -2.96
N TYR A 96 0.86 5.46 -4.01
CA TYR A 96 0.12 4.33 -4.57
C TYR A 96 1.08 3.29 -5.17
N ARG A 97 2.07 3.72 -5.96
CA ARG A 97 3.11 2.85 -6.50
C ARG A 97 3.83 2.11 -5.38
N ASN A 98 4.23 2.80 -4.31
CA ASN A 98 4.83 2.18 -3.13
C ASN A 98 3.93 1.10 -2.50
N TRP A 99 2.63 1.39 -2.31
CA TRP A 99 1.70 0.44 -1.73
C TRP A 99 1.51 -0.83 -2.60
N LEU A 100 1.29 -0.66 -3.90
CA LEU A 100 1.09 -1.79 -4.80
C LEU A 100 2.38 -2.60 -4.95
N MET A 101 3.52 -1.93 -5.18
CA MET A 101 4.83 -2.58 -5.25
C MET A 101 5.16 -3.31 -3.97
N HIS A 102 4.84 -2.77 -2.79
CA HIS A 102 5.01 -3.50 -1.54
C HIS A 102 4.19 -4.77 -1.53
N LYS A 103 2.90 -4.71 -1.82
CA LYS A 103 2.04 -5.90 -1.77
C LYS A 103 2.37 -6.97 -2.82
N LEU A 104 2.81 -6.57 -4.01
CA LEU A 104 2.92 -7.47 -5.17
C LEU A 104 4.35 -7.69 -5.69
N ALA A 105 5.36 -6.97 -5.19
CA ALA A 105 6.75 -7.13 -5.63
C ALA A 105 7.73 -7.15 -4.45
N THR A 106 7.97 -6.02 -3.78
CA THR A 106 9.06 -5.90 -2.78
C THR A 106 8.82 -6.76 -1.53
N TRP A 107 7.57 -7.10 -1.20
CA TRP A 107 7.28 -8.08 -0.13
C TRP A 107 7.75 -9.49 -0.49
N VAL A 108 7.77 -9.85 -1.78
CA VAL A 108 8.33 -11.14 -2.23
C VAL A 108 9.82 -11.19 -1.96
N ASP A 109 10.54 -10.08 -2.15
CA ASP A 109 11.97 -9.99 -1.77
C ASP A 109 12.18 -10.15 -0.26
N GLN A 110 11.28 -9.59 0.54
CA GLN A 110 11.39 -9.61 2.01
C GLN A 110 11.01 -10.96 2.63
N PHE A 111 9.96 -11.61 2.10
CA PHE A 111 9.29 -12.72 2.78
C PHE A 111 9.06 -13.95 1.89
N GLY A 112 9.50 -13.93 0.63
CA GLY A 112 9.34 -15.04 -0.31
C GLY A 112 7.89 -15.30 -0.76
N THR A 113 6.95 -14.43 -0.41
CA THR A 113 5.52 -14.55 -0.74
C THR A 113 4.93 -13.18 -1.04
N PHE A 114 3.71 -13.13 -1.59
CA PHE A 114 3.01 -11.88 -1.80
C PHE A 114 2.43 -11.33 -0.50
N GLY A 115 2.53 -10.02 -0.30
CA GLY A 115 1.85 -9.33 0.79
C GLY A 115 0.33 -9.24 0.56
N CYS A 116 -0.13 -9.33 -0.69
CA CYS A 116 -1.55 -9.41 -1.02
C CYS A 116 -2.06 -10.85 -0.86
N VAL A 117 -3.04 -11.06 0.03
CA VAL A 117 -3.69 -12.36 0.26
C VAL A 117 -5.02 -12.53 -0.49
N GLY A 118 -5.37 -11.61 -1.40
CA GLY A 118 -6.58 -11.70 -2.21
C GLY A 118 -7.90 -11.48 -1.44
N CYS A 119 -7.87 -10.82 -0.27
CA CYS A 119 -9.07 -10.64 0.57
C CYS A 119 -10.11 -9.63 0.01
N GLY A 120 -9.76 -8.82 -1.00
CA GLY A 120 -10.67 -7.90 -1.68
C GLY A 120 -11.15 -6.67 -0.89
N ARG A 121 -10.72 -6.50 0.36
CA ARG A 121 -11.19 -5.39 1.21
C ARG A 121 -10.76 -4.02 0.69
N CYS A 122 -9.54 -3.89 0.15
CA CYS A 122 -9.07 -2.64 -0.44
C CYS A 122 -9.92 -2.19 -1.64
N ILE A 123 -10.47 -3.13 -2.41
CA ILE A 123 -11.37 -2.88 -3.53
C ILE A 123 -12.74 -2.46 -3.00
N THR A 124 -13.28 -3.21 -2.04
CA THR A 124 -14.61 -2.99 -1.46
C THR A 124 -14.74 -1.61 -0.81
N TRP A 125 -13.69 -1.15 -0.14
CA TRP A 125 -13.68 0.11 0.61
C TRP A 125 -13.05 1.29 -0.13
N CYS A 126 -12.73 1.11 -1.42
CA CYS A 126 -12.23 2.22 -2.24
C CYS A 126 -13.40 3.12 -2.65
N PRO A 127 -13.44 4.40 -2.23
CA PRO A 127 -14.55 5.30 -2.55
C PRO A 127 -14.67 5.64 -4.05
N VAL A 128 -13.59 5.41 -4.81
CA VAL A 128 -13.49 5.68 -6.26
C VAL A 128 -13.36 4.40 -7.08
N GLY A 129 -13.57 3.23 -6.47
CA GLY A 129 -13.62 1.94 -7.17
C GLY A 129 -12.31 1.46 -7.80
N ILE A 130 -11.15 1.85 -7.27
CA ILE A 130 -9.85 1.33 -7.74
C ILE A 130 -9.72 -0.15 -7.38
N ASP A 131 -9.34 -0.96 -8.36
CA ASP A 131 -9.13 -2.40 -8.20
C ASP A 131 -7.66 -2.79 -8.41
N ILE A 132 -7.00 -3.24 -7.33
CA ILE A 132 -5.58 -3.61 -7.36
C ILE A 132 -5.25 -4.69 -8.40
N VAL A 133 -6.16 -5.62 -8.70
CA VAL A 133 -5.94 -6.68 -9.70
C VAL A 133 -5.93 -6.08 -11.10
N GLU A 134 -6.85 -5.17 -11.39
CA GLU A 134 -6.91 -4.47 -12.68
C GLU A 134 -5.71 -3.56 -12.86
N GLU A 135 -5.37 -2.76 -11.83
CA GLU A 135 -4.22 -1.85 -11.90
C GLU A 135 -2.90 -2.63 -12.04
N ALA A 136 -2.75 -3.76 -11.36
CA ALA A 136 -1.55 -4.61 -11.49
C ALA A 136 -1.42 -5.18 -12.91
N ASN A 137 -2.50 -5.68 -13.51
CA ASN A 137 -2.48 -6.18 -14.89
C ASN A 137 -2.11 -5.07 -15.89
N LYS A 138 -2.66 -3.86 -15.72
CA LYS A 138 -2.37 -2.72 -16.62
C LYS A 138 -0.94 -2.20 -16.50
N VAL A 139 -0.34 -2.24 -15.32
CA VAL A 139 1.08 -1.88 -15.14
C VAL A 139 2.00 -2.96 -15.69
N ARG A 140 1.65 -4.24 -15.51
CA ARG A 140 2.46 -5.37 -15.95
C ARG A 140 2.61 -5.42 -17.47
N GLY A 141 1.53 -5.13 -18.20
CA GLY A 141 1.36 -5.47 -19.62
C GLY A 141 0.37 -6.61 -19.79
#